data_AF-A0A9E3KZF7-F1
#
_entry.id   AF-A0A9E3KZF7-F1
#
_cell.length_a   1.000
_cell.length_b   1.000
_cell.length_c   1.000
_cell.angle_alpha   90.00
_cell.angle_beta   90.00
_cell.angle_gamma   90.00
#
_symmetry.space_group_name_H-M   'P 1'
#
loop_
_entity.id
_entity.type
_entity.pdbx_description
1 polymer ?
#
loop_
_entity_poly.entity_id
_entity_poly.type
_entity_poly.pdbx_seq_one_letter_code
_entity_poly.pdbx_strand_id
1 'polypeptide(L)' 'MPRYYFDIDGDKPYRDNMGEDLASDEIAWRQAMRIVREIEDVLTPGGEWCLHVRAEETLLFRIKVLAERVAQRDDEVQS' A
#
# COMPACT_ATOMS: atom_id res chain seq x y z
N MET A 1 -3.26 20.88 -13.58
CA MET A 1 -2.99 19.46 -13.28
C MET A 1 -3.54 19.23 -11.89
N PRO A 2 -4.37 18.20 -11.66
CA PRO A 2 -4.85 17.90 -10.31
C PRO A 2 -3.68 17.44 -9.42
N ARG A 3 -3.76 17.79 -8.13
CA ARG A 3 -2.83 17.35 -7.10
C ARG A 3 -3.21 15.95 -6.63
N TYR A 4 -2.28 15.00 -6.69
CA TYR A 4 -2.49 13.64 -6.21
C TYR A 4 -1.74 13.40 -4.91
N TYR A 5 -2.31 12.59 -4.03
CA TYR A 5 -1.73 12.23 -2.74
C TYR A 5 -1.69 10.71 -2.60
N PHE A 6 -0.60 10.20 -2.05
CA PHE A 6 -0.34 8.76 -1.88
C PHE A 6 -0.19 8.41 -0.40
N ASP A 7 -1.31 8.14 0.27
CA ASP A 7 -1.32 7.86 1.70
C ASP A 7 -1.22 6.35 1.98
N ILE A 8 -0.33 5.97 2.87
CA ILE A 8 -0.10 4.59 3.30
C ILE A 8 -0.71 4.39 4.69
N ASP A 9 -1.47 3.30 4.83
CA ASP A 9 -1.94 2.76 6.11
C ASP A 9 -1.38 1.35 6.33
N GLY A 10 -1.34 0.89 7.58
CA GLY A 10 -0.80 -0.40 8.00
C GLY A 10 0.14 -0.26 9.18
N ASP A 11 1.14 -1.14 9.28
CA ASP A 11 2.11 -1.15 10.38
C ASP A 11 3.00 0.09 10.43
N LYS A 12 3.28 0.70 9.27
CA LYS A 12 4.05 1.94 9.12
C LYS A 12 3.25 2.95 8.30
N PRO A 13 2.29 3.66 8.91
CA PRO A 13 1.45 4.60 8.19
C PRO A 13 2.26 5.82 7.75
N TYR A 14 1.91 6.37 6.59
CA TYR A 14 2.48 7.61 6.04
C TYR A 14 1.37 8.44 5.41
N ARG A 15 1.28 9.71 5.80
CA ARG A 15 0.34 10.67 5.19
C ARG A 15 1.10 11.58 4.26
N ASP A 16 0.73 11.58 2.99
CA ASP A 16 1.27 12.50 2.00
C ASP A 16 0.54 13.84 2.11
N ASN A 17 1.24 14.85 2.64
CA ASN A 17 0.70 16.20 2.80
C ASN A 17 1.11 17.16 1.67
N MET A 18 2.10 16.78 0.86
CA MET A 18 2.57 17.63 -0.23
C MET A 18 1.83 17.33 -1.53
N GLY A 19 1.63 16.03 -1.79
CA GLY A 19 1.12 15.55 -3.06
C GLY A 19 2.02 15.87 -4.25
N GLU A 20 1.57 15.45 -5.43
CA GLU A 20 2.27 15.65 -6.70
C GLU A 20 1.29 16.09 -7.79
N ASP A 21 1.67 17.07 -8.60
CA ASP A 21 0.88 17.48 -9.76
C ASP A 21 1.08 16.48 -10.90
N LEU A 22 0.04 15.71 -11.23
CA LEU A 22 0.11 14.71 -12.30
C LEU A 22 -0.88 15.05 -13.43
N ALA A 23 -0.54 14.59 -14.64
CA ALA A 23 -1.32 14.90 -15.83
C ALA A 23 -2.68 14.17 -15.90
N SER A 24 -2.79 12.98 -15.32
CA SER A 24 -3.99 12.15 -15.35
C SER A 24 -3.98 11.04 -14.29
N ASP A 25 -5.16 10.49 -14.02
CA ASP A 25 -5.37 9.33 -13.15
C ASP A 25 -4.55 8.11 -13.60
N GLU A 26 -4.31 7.96 -14.90
CA GLU A 26 -3.49 6.87 -15.44
C GLU A 26 -2.02 6.99 -15.00
N ILE A 27 -1.48 8.21 -14.97
CA ILE A 27 -0.13 8.45 -14.46
C ILE A 27 -0.08 8.20 -12.95
N ALA A 28 -1.09 8.65 -12.21
CA ALA A 28 -1.22 8.38 -10.78
C ALA A 28 -1.28 6.87 -10.49
N TRP A 29 -2.02 6.10 -11.29
CA TRP A 29 -2.07 4.65 -11.17
C TRP A 29 -0.71 3.99 -11.40
N ARG A 30 0.02 4.40 -12.44
CA ARG A 30 1.37 3.85 -12.71
C ARG A 30 2.33 4.14 -11.55
N GLN A 31 2.23 5.30 -10.93
CA GLN A 31 3.02 5.66 -9.75
C GLN A 31 2.61 4.86 -8.51
N ALA A 32 1.32 4.69 -8.27
CA ALA A 32 0.82 3.83 -7.21
C ALA A 32 1.38 2.40 -7.32
N MET A 33 1.42 1.85 -8.54
CA MET A 33 2.00 0.53 -8.79
C MET A 33 3.52 0.46 -8.61
N ARG A 34 4.24 1.59 -8.66
CA ARG A 34 5.66 1.64 -8.27
C ARG A 34 5.80 1.56 -6.75
N ILE A 35 5.00 2.35 -6.01
CA ILE A 35 4.99 2.33 -4.54
C ILE A 35 4.66 0.93 -4.02
N VAL A 36 3.65 0.27 -4.61
CA VAL A 36 3.29 -1.12 -4.24
C VAL A 36 4.45 -2.11 -4.42
N ARG A 37 5.35 -1.89 -5.38
CA ARG A 37 6.52 -2.78 -5.57
C ARG A 37 7.61 -2.55 -4.53
N GLU A 38 7.59 -1.42 -3.83
CA GLU A 38 8.60 -1.08 -2.81
C GLU A 38 8.23 -1.61 -1.41
N ILE A 39 7.07 -2.24 -1.25
CA ILE A 39 6.57 -2.71 0.06
C ILE A 39 7.21 -4.04 0.53
N GLU A 40 8.16 -4.59 -0.23
CA GLU A 40 8.76 -5.92 -0.01
C GLU A 40 9.29 -6.09 1.42
N ASP A 41 9.84 -5.04 2.03
CA ASP A 41 10.41 -5.07 3.38
C ASP A 41 9.42 -4.70 4.50
N VAL A 42 8.18 -4.32 4.16
CA VAL A 42 7.18 -3.82 5.12
C VAL A 42 6.18 -4.90 5.50
N LEU A 43 5.89 -5.84 4.60
CA LEU A 43 4.83 -6.82 4.80
C LEU A 43 5.36 -8.05 5.56
N THR A 44 4.84 -8.28 6.76
CA THR A 44 5.14 -9.49 7.55
C THR A 44 4.03 -10.53 7.39
N PRO A 45 4.27 -11.84 7.61
CA PRO A 45 3.20 -12.83 7.62
C PRO A 45 2.12 -12.49 8.66
N GLY A 46 0.87 -12.40 8.21
CA GLY A 46 -0.28 -11.92 8.99
C GLY A 46 -0.52 -10.40 8.87
N GLY A 47 0.37 -9.67 8.19
CA GLY A 47 0.31 -8.22 8.05
C GLY A 47 -0.59 -7.73 6.92
N GLU A 48 -0.99 -6.47 7.04
CA GLU A 48 -1.75 -5.72 6.04
C GLU A 48 -1.03 -4.41 5.71
N TRP A 49 -1.06 -4.06 4.43
CA TRP A 49 -0.61 -2.76 3.93
C TRP A 49 -1.65 -2.19 2.96
N CYS A 50 -1.93 -0.90 3.05
CA CYS A 50 -2.91 -0.24 2.21
C CYS A 50 -2.39 1.08 1.66
N LEU A 51 -2.59 1.34 0.37
CA LEU A 51 -2.33 2.61 -0.29
C LEU A 51 -3.63 3.24 -0.75
N HIS A 52 -3.82 4.49 -0.36
CA HIS A 52 -4.89 5.37 -0.81
C HIS A 52 -4.32 6.41 -1.77
N VAL A 53 -4.87 6.44 -2.98
CA VAL A 53 -4.55 7.48 -3.97
C VAL A 53 -5.73 8.44 -4.04
N ARG A 54 -5.50 9.70 -3.69
CA ARG A 54 -6.50 10.76 -3.78
C ARG A 54 -6.10 11.77 -4.85
N ALA A 55 -7.08 12.33 -5.56
CA ALA A 55 -6.92 13.59 -6.30
C ALA A 55 -7.69 14.67 -5.55
N GLU A 56 -6.97 15.68 -5.06
CA GLU A 56 -7.51 16.66 -4.12
C GLU A 56 -8.17 15.93 -2.91
N GLU A 57 -9.46 16.18 -2.67
CA GLU A 57 -10.25 15.55 -1.61
C GLU A 57 -10.93 14.23 -2.03
N THR A 58 -10.77 13.81 -3.29
CA THR A 58 -11.47 12.63 -3.83
C THR A 58 -10.58 11.40 -3.79
N LEU A 59 -11.02 10.33 -3.11
CA LEU A 59 -10.36 9.03 -3.18
C LEU A 59 -10.63 8.37 -4.53
N LEU A 60 -9.57 8.11 -5.29
CA LEU A 60 -9.65 7.50 -6.62
C LEU A 60 -9.34 6.00 -6.58
N PHE A 61 -8.25 5.64 -5.90
CA PHE A 61 -7.80 4.25 -5.84
C PHE A 61 -7.50 3.83 -4.40
N ARG A 62 -7.82 2.58 -4.10
CA ARG A 62 -7.37 1.88 -2.89
C ARG A 62 -6.73 0.57 -3.31
N ILE A 63 -5.48 0.36 -2.91
CA ILE A 63 -4.74 -0.88 -3.13
C ILE A 63 -4.49 -1.49 -1.75
N LYS A 64 -4.94 -2.72 -1.54
CA LYS A 64 -4.75 -3.45 -0.29
C LYS A 64 -3.94 -4.71 -0.57
N VAL A 65 -2.86 -4.89 0.17
CA VAL A 65 -1.97 -6.05 0.10
C VAL A 65 -2.02 -6.77 1.45
N LEU A 66 -2.28 -8.07 1.40
CA LEU A 66 -2.43 -8.94 2.56
C LEU A 66 -1.41 -10.06 2.48
N ALA A 67 -0.66 -10.28 3.56
CA ALA A 67 0.17 -11.47 3.72
C ALA A 67 -0.52 -12.42 4.69
N GLU A 68 -1.09 -13.51 4.19
CA GLU A 68 -1.77 -14.48 5.03
C GLU A 68 -0.91 -15.73 5.24
N ARG A 69 -0.84 -16.20 6.48
CA ARG A 69 -0.23 -17.51 6.79
C ARG A 69 -1.30 -18.58 6.61
N VAL A 70 -1.22 -19.34 5.52
CA VAL A 70 -2.24 -20.35 5.16
C VAL A 70 -2.02 -21.70 5.86
N ALA A 71 -0.82 -21.98 6.36
CA ALA A 71 -0.53 -23.23 7.07
C ALA A 71 0.19 -22.98 8.40
N GLN A 72 -0.29 -23.64 9.45
CA GLN A 72 0.43 -23.86 10.70
C GLN A 72 1.20 -25.17 10.53
N ARG A 73 2.54 -25.10 10.51
CA ARG A 73 3.32 -26.30 10.79
C ARG A 73 3.25 -26.50 12.29
N ASP A 74 2.64 -27.60 12.71
CA ASP A 74 2.83 -28.11 14.05
C ASP A 74 4.31 -28.48 14.16
N ASP A 75 5.09 -27.70 14.91
CA ASP A 75 6.42 -28.12 15.29
C ASP A 75 6.23 -29.31 16.23
N GLU A 76 6.33 -30.53 15.68
CA GLU A 76 6.54 -31.75 16.44
C GLU A 76 7.87 -31.59 17.20
N VAL A 77 7.77 -31.12 18.44
CA VAL A 77 8.81 -31.38 19.45
C VAL A 77 8.63 -32.85 19.86
N GLN A 78 9.23 -33.75 19.09
CA GLN A 78 9.49 -35.11 19.56
C GLN A 78 10.60 -35.06 20.62
N SER A 79 10.16 -35.24 21.87
CA SER A 79 10.81 -35.90 23.03
C SER A 79 12.26 -35.53 23.39
#